data_AF-A0A381XP59-F1
#
_entry.id   AF-A0A381XP59-F1
#
_cell.length_a   1.000
_cell.length_b   1.000
_cell.length_c   1.000
_cell.angle_alpha   90.00
_cell.angle_beta   90.00
_cell.angle_gamma   90.00
#
_symmetry.space_group_name_H-M   'P 1'
#
loop_
_entity.id
_entity.type
_entity.pdbx_description
1 polymer ?
#
loop_
_entity_poly.entity_id
_entity_poly.type
_entity_poly.pdbx_seq_one_letter_code
_entity_poly.pdbx_strand_id
1 'polypeptide(L)'
;GTPMVGIGGGHYTPRFSDVALLHEACFGHMIPKYALEHLTPELLRSALEHSGAESIYLHRKGMPKSAVTRWREWAEAENIAVVSSQELPKRT
;
A
#
# COMPACT_ATOMS: atom_id res chain seq x y z
N GLY A 1 -11.58 10.56 0.72
CA GLY A 1 -10.85 9.30 0.86
C GLY A 1 -9.38 9.63 1.02
N THR A 2 -8.71 8.98 1.95
CA THR A 2 -7.28 9.19 2.22
C THR A 2 -6.46 8.66 1.04
N PRO A 3 -5.57 9.46 0.42
CA PRO A 3 -4.72 9.01 -0.66
C PRO A 3 -3.62 8.09 -0.13
N MET A 4 -3.44 6.94 -0.77
CA MET A 4 -2.54 5.89 -0.30
C MET A 4 -1.83 5.19 -1.47
N VAL A 5 -0.66 4.62 -1.17
CA VAL A 5 -0.02 3.63 -2.04
C VAL A 5 -0.28 2.23 -1.51
N GLY A 6 -0.83 1.36 -2.34
CA GLY A 6 -1.09 -0.04 -2.00
C GLY A 6 0.11 -0.92 -2.35
N ILE A 7 0.54 -1.79 -1.44
CA ILE A 7 1.63 -2.75 -1.68
C ILE A 7 1.15 -4.16 -1.33
N GLY A 8 1.36 -5.11 -2.23
CA GLY A 8 1.00 -6.53 -2.08
C GLY A 8 -0.26 -6.93 -2.86
N GLY A 9 -0.78 -8.12 -2.57
CA GLY A 9 -1.91 -8.70 -3.32
C GLY A 9 -1.50 -9.40 -4.63
N GLY A 10 -2.44 -10.17 -5.20
CA GLY A 10 -2.25 -10.96 -6.43
C GLY A 10 -2.58 -10.19 -7.73
N HIS A 11 -2.42 -10.85 -8.87
CA HIS A 11 -2.49 -10.28 -10.22
C HIS A 11 -3.77 -9.47 -10.55
N TYR A 12 -4.90 -9.84 -9.95
CA TYR A 12 -6.21 -9.23 -10.23
C TYR A 12 -6.93 -8.76 -8.96
N THR A 13 -6.21 -8.27 -7.95
CA THR A 13 -6.72 -7.89 -6.62
C THR A 13 -8.19 -7.40 -6.61
N PRO A 14 -9.17 -8.28 -6.31
CA PRO A 14 -10.53 -7.85 -6.05
C PRO A 14 -10.56 -6.95 -4.81
N ARG A 15 -9.57 -7.13 -3.91
CA ARG A 15 -9.47 -6.42 -2.63
C ARG A 15 -9.04 -4.96 -2.70
N PHE A 16 -8.36 -4.49 -3.75
CA PHE A 16 -8.08 -3.05 -3.87
C PHE A 16 -9.31 -2.31 -4.39
N SER A 17 -10.03 -2.89 -5.36
CA SER A 17 -11.32 -2.41 -5.80
C SER A 17 -12.34 -2.44 -4.65
N ASP A 18 -12.41 -3.53 -3.88
CA ASP A 18 -13.28 -3.62 -2.69
C ASP A 18 -12.89 -2.58 -1.63
N VAL A 19 -11.59 -2.34 -1.37
CA VAL A 19 -11.16 -1.33 -0.40
C VAL A 19 -11.45 0.09 -0.90
N ALA A 20 -11.25 0.38 -2.19
CA ALA A 20 -11.60 1.67 -2.78
C ALA A 20 -13.12 1.91 -2.84
N LEU A 21 -13.92 0.85 -2.98
CA LEU A 21 -15.38 0.91 -3.05
C LEU A 21 -16.02 0.95 -1.66
N LEU A 22 -15.54 0.14 -0.71
CA LEU A 22 -16.15 -0.08 0.61
C LEU A 22 -15.51 0.75 1.72
N HIS A 23 -14.35 1.36 1.50
CA HIS A 23 -13.64 2.16 2.49
C HIS A 23 -13.26 3.54 1.92
N GLU A 24 -13.01 4.52 2.79
CA GLU A 24 -12.54 5.84 2.38
C GLU A 24 -11.05 5.83 1.95
N ALA A 25 -10.65 4.87 1.13
CA ALA A 25 -9.30 4.74 0.61
C ALA A 25 -9.26 5.14 -0.87
N CYS A 26 -8.31 6.01 -1.23
CA CYS A 26 -8.03 6.38 -2.61
C CYS A 26 -6.62 5.88 -2.96
N PHE A 27 -6.51 4.82 -3.75
CA PHE A 27 -5.20 4.31 -4.16
C PHE A 27 -4.70 5.09 -5.38
N GLY A 28 -3.57 5.79 -5.26
CA GLY A 28 -2.93 6.43 -6.40
C GLY A 28 -2.03 5.47 -7.18
N HIS A 29 -1.24 4.67 -6.47
CA HIS A 29 -0.44 3.58 -7.06
C HIS A 29 -0.67 2.27 -6.31
N MET A 30 -0.62 1.16 -7.05
CA MET A 30 -0.73 -0.20 -6.52
C MET A 30 0.43 -1.05 -7.00
N ILE A 31 1.22 -1.57 -6.07
CA ILE A 31 2.40 -2.38 -6.33
C ILE A 31 2.07 -3.85 -6.00
N PRO A 32 1.83 -4.69 -7.00
CA PRO A 32 1.43 -6.08 -6.79
C PRO A 32 2.59 -6.92 -6.25
N LYS A 33 2.28 -8.08 -5.64
CA LYS A 33 3.28 -8.96 -5.02
C LYS A 33 4.46 -9.29 -5.96
N TYR A 34 4.21 -9.59 -7.23
CA TYR A 34 5.26 -9.98 -8.17
C TYR A 34 6.20 -8.81 -8.53
N ALA A 35 5.76 -7.57 -8.35
CA ALA A 35 6.59 -6.38 -8.59
C ALA A 35 7.44 -6.00 -7.37
N LEU A 36 7.27 -6.67 -6.22
CA LEU A 36 8.02 -6.37 -5.00
C LEU A 36 9.54 -6.58 -5.15
N GLU A 37 9.95 -7.50 -6.02
CA GLU A 37 11.37 -7.77 -6.28
C GLU A 37 12.05 -6.62 -7.01
N HIS A 38 11.28 -5.81 -7.74
CA HIS A 38 11.75 -4.64 -8.47
C HIS A 38 11.44 -3.32 -7.75
N LEU A 39 10.70 -3.36 -6.64
CA LEU A 39 10.37 -2.17 -5.88
C LEU A 39 11.62 -1.68 -5.12
N THR A 40 11.98 -0.42 -5.36
CA THR A 40 13.06 0.26 -4.66
C THR A 40 12.51 1.39 -3.77
N PRO A 41 13.25 1.84 -2.75
CA PRO A 41 12.91 3.02 -1.95
C PRO A 41 12.54 4.25 -2.80
N GLU A 42 13.29 4.49 -3.86
CA GLU A 42 13.12 5.65 -4.75
C GLU A 42 11.83 5.53 -5.56
N LEU A 43 11.50 4.32 -6.05
CA LEU A 43 10.25 4.05 -6.74
C LEU A 43 9.05 4.22 -5.80
N LEU A 44 9.15 3.74 -4.57
CA LEU A 44 8.09 3.88 -3.59
C LEU A 44 7.87 5.35 -3.20
N ARG A 45 8.96 6.10 -2.96
CA ARG A 45 8.90 7.55 -2.71
C ARG A 45 8.26 8.29 -3.89
N SER A 46 8.72 8.02 -5.11
CA SER A 46 8.14 8.62 -6.33
C SER A 46 6.64 8.31 -6.47
N ALA A 47 6.24 7.07 -6.18
CA ALA A 47 4.83 6.67 -6.22
C ALA A 47 3.98 7.44 -5.19
N LEU A 48 4.50 7.68 -3.99
CA LEU A 48 3.84 8.48 -2.96
C LEU A 48 3.71 9.95 -3.38
N GLU A 49 4.81 10.56 -3.83
CA GLU A 49 4.85 11.96 -4.27
C GLU A 49 3.88 12.24 -5.42
N HIS A 50 3.92 11.43 -6.48
CA HIS A 50 3.08 11.64 -7.67
C HIS A 50 1.60 11.31 -7.41
N SER A 51 1.29 10.56 -6.35
CA SER A 51 -0.11 10.30 -5.95
C SER A 51 -0.64 11.24 -4.87
N GLY A 52 0.20 12.08 -4.28
CA GLY A 52 -0.14 12.85 -3.09
C GLY A 52 -0.52 11.96 -1.91
N ALA A 53 0.00 10.73 -1.86
CA ALA A 53 -0.34 9.76 -0.82
C ALA A 53 0.40 10.04 0.48
N GLU A 54 -0.33 10.06 1.58
CA GLU A 54 0.18 10.33 2.93
C GLU A 54 0.48 9.04 3.72
N SER A 55 0.13 7.89 3.15
CA SER A 55 0.23 6.60 3.83
C SER A 55 0.40 5.43 2.87
N ILE A 56 0.90 4.32 3.41
CA ILE A 56 1.07 3.05 2.70
C ILE A 56 0.10 2.04 3.26
N TYR A 57 -0.63 1.38 2.38
CA TYR A 57 -1.41 0.21 2.72
C TYR A 57 -0.63 -1.07 2.39
N LEU A 58 -0.32 -1.87 3.41
CA LEU A 58 0.37 -3.14 3.24
C LEU A 58 -0.60 -4.34 3.28
N HIS A 59 -0.85 -4.95 2.12
CA HIS A 59 -1.59 -6.21 2.03
C HIS A 59 -0.69 -7.40 2.33
N ARG A 60 -0.46 -7.66 3.62
CA ARG A 60 0.47 -8.69 4.11
C ARG A 60 0.17 -10.10 3.59
N LYS A 61 -1.12 -10.43 3.34
CA LYS A 61 -1.53 -11.78 2.92
C LYS A 61 -0.93 -12.13 1.56
N GLY A 62 -0.01 -13.08 1.57
CA GLY A 62 0.66 -13.58 0.38
C GLY A 62 2.02 -12.92 0.09
N MET A 63 2.41 -11.86 0.80
CA MET A 63 3.76 -11.29 0.69
C MET A 63 4.79 -12.13 1.46
N PRO A 64 6.06 -12.20 0.99
CA PRO A 64 7.16 -12.73 1.81
C PRO A 64 7.33 -11.92 3.09
N LYS A 65 7.61 -12.59 4.22
CA LYS A 65 7.82 -11.92 5.52
C LYS A 65 8.93 -10.86 5.44
N SER A 66 10.04 -11.18 4.75
CA SER A 66 11.15 -10.27 4.52
C SER A 66 10.73 -8.98 3.81
N ALA A 67 9.86 -9.06 2.80
CA ALA A 67 9.34 -7.89 2.10
C ALA A 67 8.44 -7.04 3.01
N VAL A 68 7.58 -7.68 3.81
CA VAL A 68 6.72 -6.96 4.77
C VAL A 68 7.57 -6.22 5.81
N THR A 69 8.60 -6.88 6.37
CA THR A 69 9.53 -6.24 7.31
C THR A 69 10.26 -5.07 6.66
N ARG A 70 10.88 -5.29 5.49
CA ARG A 70 11.61 -4.26 4.74
C ARG A 70 10.80 -2.99 4.52
N TRP A 71 9.56 -3.13 4.02
CA TRP A 71 8.74 -1.96 3.69
C TRP A 71 8.14 -1.28 4.92
N ARG A 72 8.00 -2.00 6.04
CA ARG A 72 7.62 -1.40 7.32
C ARG A 72 8.75 -0.56 7.91
N GLU A 73 9.95 -1.12 7.98
CA GLU A 73 11.13 -0.42 8.50
C GLU A 73 11.45 0.82 7.66
N TRP A 74 11.34 0.70 6.34
CA TRP A 74 11.49 1.84 5.44
C TRP A 74 10.45 2.93 5.69
N ALA A 75 9.17 2.57 5.80
CA ALA A 75 8.11 3.54 6.06
C ALA A 75 8.27 4.22 7.42
N GLU A 76 8.69 3.49 8.45
CA GLU A 76 8.99 4.03 9.78
C GLU A 76 10.15 5.03 9.73
N ALA A 77 11.25 4.70 9.03
CA ALA A 77 12.39 5.60 8.86
C ALA A 77 12.03 6.90 8.12
N GLU A 78 11.07 6.83 7.19
CA GLU A 78 10.58 7.97 6.41
C GLU A 78 9.41 8.71 7.09
N ASN A 79 9.00 8.30 8.30
CA ASN A 79 7.84 8.85 9.03
C ASN A 79 6.51 8.73 8.25
N ILE A 80 6.33 7.65 7.49
CA ILE A 80 5.14 7.38 6.69
C ILE A 80 4.24 6.37 7.41
N ALA A 81 2.97 6.72 7.57
CA ALA A 81 2.01 5.84 8.21
C ALA A 81 1.75 4.57 7.38
N VAL A 82 1.79 3.41 8.05
CA VAL A 82 1.44 2.12 7.46
C VAL A 82 0.08 1.67 7.97
N VAL A 83 -0.90 1.60 7.08
CA VAL A 83 -2.27 1.20 7.41
C VAL A 83 -2.58 -0.24 6.98
N SER A 84 -3.52 -0.85 7.67
CA SER A 84 -4.11 -2.15 7.34
C SER A 84 -5.59 -2.03 7.00
N SER A 85 -6.17 -3.07 6.40
CA SER A 85 -7.58 -3.05 5.96
C SER A 85 -8.58 -2.96 7.11
N GLN A 86 -8.13 -3.26 8.33
CA GLN A 86 -8.98 -3.19 9.53
C GLN A 86 -9.05 -1.77 10.10
N GLU A 87 -8.09 -0.91 9.75
CA GLU A 87 -7.98 0.47 10.24
C GLU A 87 -8.64 1.48 9.27
N LEU A 88 -9.06 1.02 8.09
CA LEU A 88 -9.71 1.89 7.10
C LEU A 88 -11.21 2.04 7.42
N PRO A 89 -11.72 3.28 7.58
CA PRO A 89 -13.14 3.52 7.81
C PRO A 89 -13.96 3.06 6.60
N LYS A 90 -15.10 2.44 6.85
CA LYS A 90 -16.03 2.03 5.78
C LYS A 90 -16.69 3.26 5.17
N ARG A 91 -16.84 3.29 3.85
CA ARG A 91 -17.71 4.24 3.14
C ARG A 91 -19.16 3.91 3.53
N THR A 92 -19.78 4.78 4.32
CA THR A 92 -21.24 4.78 4.59
C THR A 92 -22.01 5.32 3.41
#